data_AF-A0A933I6H4-F1
#
_entry.id   AF-A0A933I6H4-F1
#
_cell.length_a   1.000
_cell.length_b   1.000
_cell.length_c   1.000
_cell.angle_alpha   90.00
_cell.angle_beta   90.00
_cell.angle_gamma   90.00
#
_symmetry.space_group_name_H-M   'P 1'
#
loop_
_entity.id
_entity.type
_entity.pdbx_description
1 polymer ?
#
loop_
_entity_poly.entity_id
_entity_poly.type
_entity_poly.pdbx_seq_one_letter_code
_entity_poly.pdbx_strand_id
1 'polypeptide(L)'
;ETGLHYNYFRDYKPAIGRYISEDPIGLWGGINLYSYVGNNPVNWIDPWGLKIIYNKLPPDTVPPTGATLDALNCLDECLGPNDLLVTGGAEKSGHSQGSSHYENKACDIAGDKYNDLPNNKTVTECAKKCGFTHGQYEDYPGSNRDHWHFQIGSNLGVPEL
;
A
#
# COMPACT_ATOMS: atom_id res chain seq x y z
N GLU A 1 -19.61 6.92 -16.54
CA GLU A 1 -19.36 6.23 -15.26
C GLU A 1 -20.49 6.50 -14.28
N THR A 2 -20.84 5.56 -13.41
CA THR A 2 -22.01 5.59 -12.52
C THR A 2 -21.81 6.44 -11.25
N GLY A 3 -20.58 6.91 -10.98
CA GLY A 3 -20.25 7.74 -9.81
C GLY A 3 -20.28 6.99 -8.47
N LEU A 4 -20.16 5.66 -8.51
CA LEU A 4 -20.12 4.76 -7.35
C LEU A 4 -18.74 4.09 -7.27
N HIS A 5 -18.29 3.80 -6.05
CA HIS A 5 -17.09 3.01 -5.75
C HIS A 5 -17.53 1.62 -5.32
N TYR A 6 -17.01 0.59 -5.98
CA TYR A 6 -17.33 -0.80 -5.68
C TYR A 6 -16.42 -1.33 -4.56
N ASN A 7 -16.95 -1.49 -3.35
CA ASN A 7 -16.27 -2.11 -2.21
C ASN A 7 -16.78 -3.54 -2.04
N TYR A 8 -16.58 -4.36 -3.07
CA TYR A 8 -16.90 -5.78 -3.17
C TYR A 8 -18.35 -6.16 -2.79
N PHE A 9 -18.67 -6.23 -1.50
CA PHE A 9 -20.03 -6.56 -1.04
C PHE A 9 -20.97 -5.35 -1.06
N ARG A 10 -20.45 -4.12 -1.21
CA ARG A 10 -21.26 -2.90 -1.22
C ARG A 10 -20.77 -1.86 -2.20
N ASP A 11 -21.72 -1.08 -2.72
CA ASP A 11 -21.46 0.11 -3.52
C ASP A 11 -21.47 1.37 -2.64
N TYR A 12 -20.35 2.08 -2.62
CA TYR A 12 -20.19 3.36 -1.92
C TYR A 12 -20.47 4.53 -2.86
N LYS A 13 -21.21 5.54 -2.38
CA LYS A 13 -21.49 6.77 -3.12
C LYS A 13 -20.73 7.94 -2.47
N PRO A 14 -19.58 8.35 -3.02
CA PRO A 14 -18.76 9.43 -2.45
C PRO A 14 -19.50 10.76 -2.34
N ALA A 15 -20.38 11.07 -3.30
CA ALA A 15 -21.13 12.32 -3.35
C ALA A 15 -22.02 12.56 -2.11
N ILE A 16 -22.38 11.49 -1.38
CA ILE A 16 -23.19 11.56 -0.16
C ILE A 16 -22.50 10.92 1.06
N GLY A 17 -21.29 10.37 0.89
CA GLY A 17 -20.50 9.80 1.98
C GLY A 17 -21.05 8.50 2.58
N ARG A 18 -21.81 7.68 1.83
CA ARG A 18 -22.52 6.49 2.37
C ARG A 18 -22.59 5.33 1.39
N TYR A 19 -22.84 4.13 1.92
CA TYR A 19 -23.23 2.97 1.10
C TYR A 19 -24.65 3.13 0.57
N ILE A 20 -24.90 2.61 -0.63
CA ILE A 20 -26.26 2.61 -1.24
C ILE A 20 -27.06 1.34 -0.91
N SER A 21 -26.40 0.34 -0.32
CA SER A 21 -27.00 -0.90 0.18
C SER A 21 -26.78 -1.05 1.69
N GLU A 22 -27.66 -1.81 2.34
CA GLU A 22 -27.54 -2.17 3.76
C GLU A 22 -26.35 -3.08 4.01
N ASP A 23 -25.75 -3.00 5.20
CA ASP A 23 -24.66 -3.88 5.61
C ASP A 23 -25.11 -5.37 5.66
N PRO A 24 -24.49 -6.27 4.86
CA PRO A 24 -24.82 -7.70 4.86
C PRO A 24 -24.61 -8.39 6.21
N ILE A 25 -23.74 -7.87 7.08
CA ILE A 25 -23.55 -8.40 8.43
C ILE A 25 -24.51 -7.77 9.47
N GLY A 26 -25.41 -6.90 9.01
CA GLY A 26 -26.45 -6.27 9.83
C GLY A 26 -25.86 -5.44 10.97
N LEU A 27 -26.49 -5.50 12.14
CA LEU A 27 -26.11 -4.69 13.30
C LEU A 27 -24.71 -5.02 13.86
N TRP A 28 -24.08 -6.10 13.41
CA TRP A 28 -22.69 -6.41 13.74
C TRP A 28 -21.71 -5.39 13.12
N GLY A 29 -22.07 -4.78 11.99
CA GLY A 29 -21.34 -3.67 11.36
C GLY A 29 -21.61 -2.30 12.01
N GLY A 30 -22.54 -2.25 12.97
CA GLY A 30 -22.96 -1.04 13.68
C GLY A 30 -24.43 -0.70 13.50
N ILE A 31 -24.92 0.26 14.27
CA ILE A 31 -26.33 0.69 14.27
C ILE A 31 -26.75 1.34 12.93
N ASN A 32 -25.81 1.92 12.19
CA ASN A 32 -26.10 2.58 10.91
C ASN A 32 -25.65 1.70 9.75
N LEU A 33 -26.59 0.95 9.18
CA LEU A 33 -26.37 -0.04 8.12
C LEU A 33 -25.86 0.55 6.80
N TYR A 34 -25.92 1.87 6.62
CA TYR A 34 -25.46 2.57 5.42
C TYR A 34 -24.22 3.44 5.67
N SER A 35 -23.69 3.43 6.89
CA SER A 35 -22.53 4.24 7.25
C SER A 35 -21.29 3.72 6.54
N TYR A 36 -20.53 4.62 5.90
CA TYR A 36 -19.16 4.32 5.51
C TYR A 36 -18.25 4.60 6.70
N VAL A 37 -17.57 3.54 7.19
CA VAL A 37 -16.48 3.60 8.19
C VAL A 37 -16.77 4.44 9.45
N GLY A 38 -17.98 4.31 10.00
CA GLY A 38 -18.40 5.06 11.20
C GLY A 38 -18.35 6.59 11.03
N ASN A 39 -18.51 7.09 9.80
CA ASN A 39 -18.33 8.50 9.43
C ASN A 39 -16.91 9.06 9.68
N ASN A 40 -15.89 8.19 9.73
CA ASN A 40 -14.50 8.62 9.86
C ASN A 40 -13.61 8.13 8.70
N PRO A 41 -13.90 8.55 7.44
CA PRO A 41 -13.15 8.14 6.25
C PRO A 41 -11.72 8.66 6.18
N VAL A 42 -11.34 9.57 7.08
CA VAL A 42 -9.96 10.04 7.21
C VAL A 42 -9.09 8.96 7.86
N ASN A 43 -9.62 8.28 8.89
CA ASN A 43 -8.85 7.35 9.72
C ASN A 43 -9.23 5.88 9.51
N TRP A 44 -10.21 5.59 8.66
CA TRP A 44 -10.69 4.23 8.45
C TRP A 44 -11.10 4.00 7.01
N ILE A 45 -10.89 2.78 6.52
CA ILE A 45 -11.38 2.31 5.22
C ILE A 45 -12.18 1.02 5.42
N ASP A 46 -13.01 0.66 4.45
CA ASP A 46 -13.76 -0.59 4.43
C ASP A 46 -13.65 -1.22 3.04
N PRO A 47 -12.53 -1.93 2.76
CA PRO A 47 -12.19 -2.44 1.42
C PRO A 47 -13.19 -3.47 0.89
N TRP A 48 -13.79 -4.22 1.82
CA TRP A 48 -14.70 -5.31 1.50
C TRP A 48 -16.16 -4.89 1.59
N GLY A 49 -16.48 -3.71 2.12
CA GLY A 49 -17.87 -3.38 2.42
C GLY A 49 -18.45 -4.25 3.54
N LEU A 50 -17.65 -4.68 4.51
CA LEU A 50 -18.06 -5.55 5.63
C LEU A 50 -17.33 -5.26 6.94
N LYS A 51 -16.12 -4.70 6.88
CA LYS A 51 -15.29 -4.53 8.08
C LYS A 51 -14.45 -3.27 7.97
N ILE A 52 -14.69 -2.37 8.92
CA ILE A 52 -13.87 -1.18 9.12
C ILE A 52 -12.47 -1.63 9.55
N ILE A 53 -11.46 -1.22 8.81
CA ILE A 53 -10.05 -1.36 9.19
C ILE A 53 -9.46 0.02 9.36
N TYR A 54 -8.48 0.14 10.27
CA TYR A 54 -7.78 1.40 10.46
C TYR A 54 -7.17 1.78 9.13
N ASN A 55 -7.50 2.98 8.65
CA ASN A 55 -6.69 3.69 7.69
C ASN A 55 -5.44 4.06 8.49
N LYS A 56 -4.57 3.07 8.66
CA LYS A 56 -3.19 3.32 8.99
C LYS A 56 -2.68 4.05 7.75
N LEU A 57 -2.90 5.37 7.70
CA LEU A 57 -2.09 6.23 6.88
C LEU A 57 -0.67 5.79 7.21
N PRO A 58 0.04 5.14 6.28
CA PRO A 58 1.45 4.93 6.53
C PRO A 58 2.03 6.35 6.73
N PRO A 59 2.88 6.57 7.72
CA PRO A 59 3.23 7.89 8.23
C PRO A 59 3.55 8.84 7.08
N ASP A 60 2.73 9.87 6.83
CA ASP A 60 2.89 10.81 5.71
C ASP A 60 3.52 10.19 4.45
N THR A 61 3.13 8.97 4.08
CA THR A 61 3.84 8.24 3.02
C THR A 61 3.57 8.96 1.73
N VAL A 62 4.62 9.57 1.20
CA VAL A 62 4.55 10.26 -0.08
C VAL A 62 4.88 9.20 -1.10
N PRO A 63 3.96 8.82 -2.01
CA PRO A 63 4.30 7.86 -3.05
C PRO A 63 5.54 8.32 -3.80
N PRO A 64 6.43 7.39 -4.19
CA PRO A 64 7.53 7.73 -5.08
C PRO A 64 6.99 8.34 -6.37
N THR A 65 7.82 9.11 -7.05
CA THR A 65 7.51 9.77 -8.32
C THR A 65 8.59 9.49 -9.36
N GLY A 66 8.32 9.77 -10.64
CA GLY A 66 9.28 9.59 -11.73
C GLY A 66 9.77 8.14 -11.84
N ALA A 67 11.08 7.96 -12.00
CA ALA A 67 11.67 6.64 -12.27
C ALA A 67 11.35 5.57 -11.20
N THR A 68 11.25 5.96 -9.93
CA THR A 68 10.89 5.01 -8.86
C THR A 68 9.42 4.59 -8.93
N LEU A 69 8.52 5.49 -9.34
CA LEU A 69 7.12 5.15 -9.59
C LEU A 69 6.97 4.27 -10.82
N ASP A 70 7.69 4.57 -11.89
CA ASP A 70 7.66 3.76 -13.12
C ASP A 70 8.14 2.33 -12.87
N ALA A 71 9.22 2.17 -12.08
CA ALA A 71 9.72 0.87 -11.65
C ALA A 71 8.71 0.13 -10.76
N LEU A 72 8.04 0.84 -9.85
CA LEU A 72 7.02 0.26 -8.99
C LEU A 72 5.80 -0.23 -9.77
N ASN A 73 5.31 0.56 -10.73
CA ASN A 73 4.18 0.16 -11.58
C ASN A 73 4.53 -1.08 -12.42
N CYS A 74 5.74 -1.12 -12.99
CA CYS A 74 6.23 -2.30 -13.69
C CYS A 74 6.30 -3.53 -12.77
N LEU A 75 6.72 -3.34 -11.51
CA LEU A 75 6.84 -4.43 -10.55
C LEU A 75 5.47 -5.02 -10.21
N ASP A 76 4.46 -4.18 -9.98
CA ASP A 76 3.07 -4.62 -9.75
C ASP A 76 2.54 -5.43 -10.95
N GLU A 77 2.75 -4.93 -12.17
CA GLU A 77 2.39 -5.67 -13.39
C GLU A 77 3.15 -7.01 -13.52
N CYS A 78 4.43 -7.04 -13.16
CA CYS A 78 5.28 -8.22 -13.28
C CYS A 78 4.90 -9.34 -12.30
N LEU A 79 4.49 -8.99 -11.08
CA LEU A 79 4.05 -9.95 -10.07
C LEU A 79 2.62 -10.48 -10.32
N GLY A 80 1.95 -9.93 -11.33
CA GLY A 80 0.50 -9.97 -11.45
C GLY A 80 -0.09 -8.89 -10.54
N PRO A 81 -1.06 -8.10 -11.02
CA PRO A 81 -1.61 -6.98 -10.26
C PRO A 81 -2.08 -7.48 -8.89
N ASN A 82 -1.33 -7.11 -7.86
CA ASN A 82 -1.46 -7.63 -6.51
C ASN A 82 -1.35 -6.45 -5.55
N ASP A 83 -2.28 -5.50 -5.65
CA ASP A 83 -2.49 -4.37 -4.73
C ASP A 83 -1.26 -4.04 -3.85
N LEU A 84 -0.11 -3.74 -4.48
CA LEU A 84 1.14 -3.57 -3.74
C LEU A 84 0.99 -2.39 -2.79
N LEU A 85 1.17 -2.64 -1.51
CA LEU A 85 1.05 -1.61 -0.49
C LEU A 85 2.39 -0.89 -0.37
N VAL A 86 2.43 0.40 -0.72
CA VAL A 86 3.58 1.26 -0.43
C VAL A 86 3.57 1.59 1.07
N THR A 87 4.55 1.06 1.81
CA THR A 87 4.70 1.29 3.26
C THR A 87 5.68 2.41 3.58
N GLY A 88 6.47 2.85 2.58
CA GLY A 88 7.49 3.89 2.64
C GLY A 88 7.84 4.35 1.22
N GLY A 89 8.07 5.64 1.02
CA GLY A 89 8.22 6.24 -0.30
C GLY A 89 9.17 7.44 -0.29
N ALA A 90 8.74 8.56 -0.87
CA ALA A 90 9.53 9.78 -0.99
C ALA A 90 9.31 10.77 0.16
N GLU A 91 8.78 10.30 1.29
CA GLU A 91 8.56 11.16 2.45
C GLU A 91 9.87 11.78 2.95
N LYS A 92 9.80 13.05 3.34
CA LYS A 92 10.94 13.76 3.93
C LYS A 92 10.96 13.69 5.45
N SER A 93 9.79 13.47 6.05
CA SER A 93 9.65 13.27 7.49
C SER A 93 10.17 11.88 7.84
N GLY A 94 10.97 11.77 8.91
CA GLY A 94 11.52 10.48 9.35
C GLY A 94 12.79 10.01 8.63
N HIS A 95 13.22 10.70 7.57
CA HIS A 95 14.41 10.35 6.79
C HIS A 95 15.51 11.42 6.85
N SER A 96 16.76 10.98 6.97
CA SER A 96 17.93 11.87 6.91
C SER A 96 18.09 12.45 5.50
N GLN A 97 18.49 13.73 5.41
CA GLN A 97 18.81 14.36 4.13
C GLN A 97 19.91 13.57 3.39
N GLY A 98 19.66 13.26 2.11
CA GLY A 98 20.55 12.43 1.29
C GLY A 98 20.31 10.92 1.40
N SER A 99 19.33 10.45 2.18
CA SER A 99 18.89 9.05 2.13
C SER A 99 18.16 8.74 0.82
N SER A 100 18.10 7.47 0.43
CA SER A 100 17.40 7.06 -0.80
C SER A 100 15.91 7.40 -0.79
N HIS A 101 15.24 7.36 0.37
CA HIS A 101 13.85 7.83 0.49
C HIS A 101 13.76 9.34 0.32
N TYR A 102 14.62 10.11 1.00
CA TYR A 102 14.65 11.56 0.90
C TYR A 102 14.88 12.05 -0.54
N GLU A 103 15.67 11.31 -1.31
CA GLU A 103 16.01 11.60 -2.70
C GLU A 103 15.02 11.01 -3.72
N ASN A 104 13.91 10.40 -3.29
CA ASN A 104 12.93 9.75 -4.17
C ASN A 104 13.61 8.67 -5.06
N LYS A 105 14.46 7.85 -4.44
CA LYS A 105 15.19 6.75 -5.07
C LYS A 105 14.96 5.40 -4.39
N ALA A 106 14.12 5.36 -3.36
CA ALA A 106 13.72 4.15 -2.67
C ALA A 106 12.21 4.09 -2.45
N CYS A 107 11.72 2.88 -2.24
CA CYS A 107 10.37 2.61 -1.79
C CYS A 107 10.33 1.33 -0.97
N ASP A 108 9.48 1.33 0.04
CA ASP A 108 9.15 0.17 0.85
C ASP A 108 7.79 -0.34 0.40
N ILE A 109 7.72 -1.64 0.11
CA ILE A 109 6.50 -2.28 -0.36
C ILE A 109 6.18 -3.54 0.43
N ALA A 110 4.90 -3.77 0.62
CA ALA A 110 4.35 -4.99 1.21
C ALA A 110 3.18 -5.50 0.34
N GLY A 111 2.64 -6.67 0.69
CA GLY A 111 1.42 -7.18 0.08
C GLY A 111 0.17 -6.44 0.59
N ASP A 112 -0.99 -6.80 0.04
CA ASP A 112 -2.32 -6.32 0.44
C ASP A 112 -2.61 -6.50 1.94
N LYS A 113 -1.96 -7.49 2.56
CA LYS A 113 -1.74 -7.56 4.00
C LYS A 113 -0.24 -7.51 4.28
N TYR A 114 0.14 -6.73 5.29
CA TYR A 114 1.50 -6.75 5.82
C TYR A 114 1.98 -8.20 6.03
N ASN A 115 3.18 -8.52 5.55
CA ASN A 115 3.82 -9.84 5.54
C ASN A 115 3.35 -10.82 4.45
N ASP A 116 2.48 -10.42 3.50
CA ASP A 116 2.00 -11.30 2.42
C ASP A 116 2.81 -11.18 1.10
N LEU A 117 3.75 -10.23 0.98
CA LEU A 117 4.67 -10.19 -0.17
C LEU A 117 5.86 -11.12 0.11
N PRO A 118 5.97 -12.27 -0.59
CA PRO A 118 6.96 -13.28 -0.24
C PRO A 118 8.38 -12.80 -0.49
N ASN A 119 9.29 -13.13 0.44
CA ASN A 119 10.72 -13.03 0.21
C ASN A 119 11.19 -14.17 -0.72
N ASN A 120 10.98 -14.01 -2.02
CA ASN A 120 11.32 -15.03 -3.00
C ASN A 120 12.01 -14.46 -4.24
N LYS A 121 12.56 -15.37 -5.04
CA LYS A 121 13.29 -15.04 -6.28
C LYS A 121 12.42 -14.34 -7.33
N THR A 122 11.12 -14.60 -7.36
CA THR A 122 10.20 -13.96 -8.30
C THR A 122 10.12 -12.45 -8.06
N VAL A 123 10.04 -12.04 -6.79
CA VAL A 123 10.00 -10.60 -6.44
C VAL A 123 11.30 -9.90 -6.84
N THR A 124 12.45 -10.49 -6.53
CA THR A 124 13.74 -9.90 -6.90
C THR A 124 13.98 -9.89 -8.41
N GLU A 125 13.58 -10.93 -9.14
CA GLU A 125 13.66 -10.98 -10.60
C GLU A 125 12.77 -9.92 -11.28
N CYS A 126 11.53 -9.75 -10.80
CA CYS A 126 10.64 -8.70 -11.29
C CYS A 126 11.18 -7.31 -10.96
N ALA A 127 11.64 -7.08 -9.72
CA ALA A 127 12.18 -5.78 -9.33
C ALA A 127 13.39 -5.39 -10.19
N LYS A 128 14.30 -6.33 -10.43
CA LYS A 128 15.46 -6.15 -11.32
C LYS A 128 15.05 -5.84 -12.75
N LYS A 129 14.06 -6.57 -13.29
CA LYS A 129 13.52 -6.33 -14.63
C LYS A 129 12.90 -4.94 -14.77
N CYS A 130 12.33 -4.42 -13.69
CA CYS A 130 11.64 -3.14 -13.64
C CYS A 130 12.54 -1.95 -13.30
N GLY A 131 13.86 -2.17 -13.16
CA GLY A 131 14.83 -1.08 -13.03
C GLY A 131 15.26 -0.78 -11.59
N PHE A 132 14.78 -1.54 -10.60
CA PHE A 132 15.41 -1.53 -9.28
C PHE A 132 16.79 -2.17 -9.37
N THR A 133 17.80 -1.52 -8.79
CA THR A 133 19.19 -2.01 -8.81
C THR A 133 19.58 -2.69 -7.51
N HIS A 134 18.94 -2.32 -6.40
CA HIS A 134 19.18 -2.89 -5.08
C HIS A 134 17.85 -3.19 -4.40
N GLY A 135 17.85 -4.18 -3.51
CA GLY A 135 16.70 -4.47 -2.67
C GLY A 135 16.99 -5.44 -1.56
N GLN A 136 16.26 -5.29 -0.46
CA GLN A 136 16.39 -6.11 0.73
C GLN A 136 15.01 -6.36 1.32
N TYR A 137 14.78 -7.59 1.75
CA TYR A 137 13.64 -7.91 2.58
C TYR A 137 13.98 -7.56 4.03
N GLU A 138 13.21 -6.67 4.63
CA GLU A 138 13.32 -6.31 6.03
C GLU A 138 12.33 -7.14 6.85
N ASP A 139 12.85 -8.14 7.56
CA ASP A 139 12.09 -9.00 8.46
C ASP A 139 12.12 -8.43 9.88
N TYR A 140 10.95 -8.18 10.46
CA TYR A 140 10.77 -7.68 11.82
C TYR A 140 9.97 -8.68 12.66
N PRO A 141 10.63 -9.73 13.20
CA PRO A 141 9.98 -10.83 13.90
C PRO A 141 9.06 -10.35 15.02
N GLY A 142 7.82 -10.84 15.01
CA GLY A 142 6.80 -10.48 16.00
C GLY A 142 6.12 -9.13 15.75
N SER A 143 6.30 -8.54 14.57
CA SER A 143 5.56 -7.35 14.15
C SER A 143 4.95 -7.52 12.76
N ASN A 144 3.92 -6.72 12.44
CA ASN A 144 3.31 -6.69 11.10
C ASN A 144 3.94 -5.56 10.29
N ARG A 145 5.26 -5.62 10.09
CA ARG A 145 6.04 -4.57 9.42
C ARG A 145 7.01 -5.14 8.39
N ASP A 146 6.88 -6.41 8.04
CA ASP A 146 7.80 -7.01 7.08
C ASP A 146 7.49 -6.41 5.71
N HIS A 147 8.55 -5.99 5.03
CA HIS A 147 8.45 -5.31 3.75
C HIS A 147 9.71 -5.50 2.93
N TRP A 148 9.56 -5.29 1.63
CA TRP A 148 10.69 -5.14 0.72
C TRP A 148 11.08 -3.68 0.63
N HIS A 149 12.34 -3.39 0.89
CA HIS A 149 12.96 -2.11 0.64
C HIS A 149 13.70 -2.17 -0.70
N PHE A 150 13.31 -1.35 -1.67
CA PHE A 150 13.93 -1.31 -3.00
C PHE A 150 14.58 0.05 -3.29
N GLN A 151 15.67 0.05 -4.06
CA GLN A 151 16.37 1.28 -4.46
C GLN A 151 16.76 1.29 -5.95
N ILE A 152 16.82 2.49 -6.52
CA ILE A 152 17.33 2.75 -7.87
C ILE A 152 18.65 3.53 -7.79
N GLY A 153 19.69 3.00 -8.43
CA GLY A 153 20.96 3.68 -8.69
C GLY A 153 21.97 3.71 -7.53
N SER A 154 21.57 4.05 -6.31
CA SER A 154 22.49 4.20 -5.17
C SER A 154 22.56 2.96 -4.27
N ASN A 155 23.77 2.55 -3.86
CA ASN A 155 24.04 1.51 -2.86
C ASN A 155 24.16 2.13 -1.45
N LEU A 156 23.10 2.72 -0.92
CA LEU A 156 23.12 3.25 0.46
C LEU A 156 22.87 2.11 1.47
N GLY A 157 23.72 1.06 1.42
CA GLY A 157 23.69 -0.05 2.36
C GLY A 157 22.69 -1.16 2.04
N VAL A 158 22.15 -1.19 0.81
CA VAL A 158 21.21 -2.21 0.35
C VAL A 158 21.90 -3.08 -0.70
N PRO A 159 21.80 -4.42 -0.64
CA PRO A 159 22.45 -5.33 -1.59
C PRO A 159 21.85 -5.23 -3.00
N GLU A 160 22.67 -5.53 -4.01
CA GLU A 160 22.24 -5.61 -5.41
C GLU A 160 21.28 -6.79 -5.65
N LEU A 161 20.33 -6.61 -6.58
CA LEU A 161 19.36 -7.63 -7.02
C LEU A 161 19.91 -8.56 -8.12
#